data_AF-A0A0Q9LME3-F1
#
_entry.id   AF-A0A0Q9LME3-F1
#
_cell.length_a   1.000
_cell.length_b   1.000
_cell.length_c   1.000
_cell.angle_alpha   90.00
_cell.angle_beta   90.00
_cell.angle_gamma   90.00
#
_symmetry.space_group_name_H-M   'P 1'
#
loop_
_entity.id
_entity.type
_entity.pdbx_description
1 polymer ?
#
loop_
_entity_poly.entity_id
_entity_poly.type
_entity_poly.pdbx_seq_one_letter_code
_entity_poly.pdbx_strand_id
1 'polypeptide(L)' 'MQQILGDYQDSVVTRDLLRRLGAEAFVQGESGFSYGRLHALEQSVALDAEARFHRQWKKFPSASL' A
#
# COMPACT_ATOMS: atom_id res chain seq x y z
N MET A 1 15.45 -0.48 -5.28
CA MET A 1 14.68 0.79 -5.35
C MET A 1 13.40 0.64 -6.18
N GLN A 2 13.49 0.38 -7.50
CA GLN A 2 12.32 0.20 -8.38
C GLN A 2 11.25 -0.73 -7.78
N GLN A 3 11.66 -1.92 -7.32
CA GLN A 3 10.75 -2.89 -6.72
C GLN A 3 10.06 -2.40 -5.44
N ILE A 4 10.76 -1.64 -4.60
CA ILE A 4 10.18 -1.08 -3.36
C ILE A 4 9.09 -0.06 -3.70
N LEU A 5 9.32 0.76 -4.72
CA LEU A 5 8.31 1.72 -5.21
C LEU A 5 7.13 0.99 -5.86
N GLY A 6 7.38 -0.13 -6.53
CA GLY A 6 6.35 -1.03 -7.04
C GLY A 6 5.45 -1.55 -5.92
N ASP A 7 6.04 -2.15 -4.87
CA ASP A 7 5.28 -2.66 -3.72
C ASP A 7 4.40 -1.57 -3.08
N TYR A 8 4.94 -0.35 -2.92
CA TYR A 8 4.16 0.79 -2.39
C TYR A 8 3.00 1.18 -3.32
N GLN A 9 3.26 1.28 -4.62
CA GLN A 9 2.24 1.66 -5.61
C GLN A 9 1.11 0.62 -5.68
N ASP A 10 1.47 -0.66 -5.68
CA ASP A 10 0.50 -1.76 -5.72
C ASP A 10 -0.41 -1.72 -4.50
N SER A 11 0.13 -1.48 -3.30
CA SER A 11 -0.69 -1.29 -2.10
C SER A 11 -1.60 -0.07 -2.18
N VAL A 12 -1.15 1.06 -2.73
CA VAL A 12 -2.00 2.25 -2.92
C VAL A 12 -3.17 1.95 -3.86
N VAL A 13 -2.91 1.32 -5.00
CA VAL A 13 -3.93 0.95 -5.99
C VAL A 13 -4.92 -0.06 -5.39
N THR A 14 -4.41 -1.07 -4.69
CA THR A 14 -5.23 -2.13 -4.07
C THR A 14 -6.14 -1.56 -2.99
N ARG A 15 -5.64 -0.62 -2.17
CA ARG A 15 -6.47 0.05 -1.14
C ARG A 15 -7.63 0.84 -1.74
N ASP A 16 -7.40 1.52 -2.85
CA ASP A 16 -8.49 2.27 -3.49
C ASP A 16 -9.57 1.32 -4.04
N LEU A 17 -9.18 0.18 -4.61
CA LEU A 17 -10.12 -0.87 -5.02
C LEU A 17 -10.91 -1.43 -3.83
N LEU A 18 -10.22 -1.81 -2.74
CA LEU A 18 -10.86 -2.36 -1.54
C LEU A 18 -11.85 -1.37 -0.90
N ARG A 19 -11.55 -0.07 -0.92
CA ARG A 19 -12.47 0.97 -0.45
C ARG A 19 -13.75 1.02 -1.29
N ARG A 20 -13.64 0.91 -2.62
CA ARG A 20 -14.80 0.88 -3.53
C ARG A 20 -15.65 -0.37 -3.30
N LEU A 21 -15.02 -1.55 -3.24
CA LEU A 21 -15.71 -2.81 -2.97
C LEU A 21 -16.40 -2.84 -1.60
N GLY A 22 -15.76 -2.28 -0.57
CA GLY A 22 -16.37 -2.14 0.76
C GLY A 22 -17.61 -1.23 0.76
N ALA A 23 -17.58 -0.15 -0.03
CA ALA A 23 -18.74 0.73 -0.21
C ALA A 23 -19.87 0.06 -0.99
N GLU A 24 -19.54 -0.69 -2.05
CA GLU A 24 -20.50 -1.49 -2.81
C GLU A 24 -21.16 -2.58 -1.95
N ALA A 25 -20.38 -3.29 -1.14
CA ALA A 25 -20.89 -4.29 -0.21
C ALA A 25 -21.92 -3.69 0.76
N PHE A 26 -21.64 -2.50 1.31
CA PHE A 26 -22.59 -1.79 2.17
C PHE A 26 -23.90 -1.45 1.44
N VAL A 27 -23.82 -0.98 0.18
CA VAL A 27 -25.01 -0.69 -0.64
C VAL A 27 -25.86 -1.94 -0.89
N GLN A 28 -25.22 -3.12 -1.02
CA GLN A 28 -25.91 -4.39 -1.20
C GLN A 28 -26.38 -5.05 0.12
N GLY A 29 -26.12 -4.42 1.27
CA GLY A 29 -26.42 -4.99 2.58
C GLY A 29 -25.48 -6.12 3.02
N GLU A 30 -24.35 -6.28 2.33
CA GLU A 30 -23.28 -7.22 2.68
C GLU A 30 -22.28 -6.61 3.68
N SER A 31 -21.47 -7.46 4.31
CA SER A 31 -20.47 -7.00 5.28
C SER A 31 -19.23 -6.41 4.59
N GLY A 32 -18.90 -5.16 4.90
CA GLY A 32 -17.66 -4.51 4.46
C GLY A 32 -16.38 -4.93 5.22
N PHE A 33 -16.49 -5.77 6.25
CA PHE A 33 -15.39 -6.04 7.19
C PHE A 33 -14.14 -6.63 6.52
N SER A 34 -14.31 -7.60 5.63
CA SER A 34 -13.19 -8.25 4.95
C SER A 34 -12.40 -7.27 4.07
N TYR A 35 -13.10 -6.37 3.37
CA TYR A 35 -12.46 -5.30 2.59
C TYR A 35 -11.70 -4.32 3.48
N GLY A 36 -12.26 -3.96 4.64
CA GLY A 36 -11.58 -3.12 5.63
C GLY A 36 -10.32 -3.78 6.21
N ARG A 37 -10.38 -5.08 6.53
CA ARG A 37 -9.20 -5.84 6.98
C ARG A 37 -8.10 -5.89 5.92
N LEU A 38 -8.46 -6.19 4.67
CA LEU A 38 -7.49 -6.20 3.57
C LEU A 38 -6.89 -4.82 3.34
N HIS A 39 -7.70 -3.75 3.42
CA HIS A 39 -7.21 -2.38 3.26
C HIS A 39 -6.17 -2.02 4.34
N ALA A 40 -6.39 -2.44 5.59
CA ALA A 40 -5.43 -2.22 6.67
C ALA A 40 -4.12 -3.02 6.50
N LEU A 41 -4.20 -4.24 5.94
CA LEU A 41 -3.01 -5.03 5.60
C LEU A 41 -2.18 -4.33 4.52
N GLU A 42 -2.81 -3.86 3.45
CA GLU A 42 -2.12 -3.10 2.39
C GLU A 42 -1.52 -1.78 2.90
N GLN A 43 -2.18 -1.13 3.85
CA GLN A 43 -1.59 0.05 4.50
C GLN A 43 -0.29 -0.31 5.24
N SER A 44 -0.26 -1.47 5.90
CA SER A 44 0.95 -1.95 6.59
C SER A 44 2.06 -2.31 5.60
N VAL A 45 1.72 -2.91 4.46
CA VAL A 45 2.67 -3.22 3.37
C VAL A 45 3.29 -1.95 2.81
N ALA A 46 2.48 -0.93 2.51
CA ALA A 46 2.97 0.36 2.00
C ALA A 46 3.93 1.04 3.00
N LEU A 47 3.61 1.01 4.30
CA LEU A 47 4.47 1.59 5.34
C LEU A 47 5.82 0.84 5.46
N ASP A 48 5.84 -0.49 5.34
CA ASP A 48 7.11 -1.23 5.30
C ASP A 48 7.91 -0.92 4.03
N ALA A 49 7.25 -0.82 2.86
CA ALA A 49 7.89 -0.44 1.62
C ALA A 49 8.54 0.95 1.73
N GLU A 50 7.83 1.94 2.27
CA GLU A 50 8.37 3.28 2.53
C GLU A 50 9.59 3.23 3.48
N ALA A 51 9.49 2.47 4.57
CA ALA A 51 10.61 2.30 5.50
C ALA A 51 11.83 1.63 4.83
N ARG A 52 11.61 0.61 3.99
CA ARG A 52 12.65 -0.05 3.18
C ARG A 52 13.30 0.93 2.21
N PHE A 53 12.50 1.76 1.54
CA PHE A 53 12.98 2.78 0.61
C PHE A 53 13.93 3.75 1.33
N HIS A 54 13.52 4.32 2.46
CA HIS A 54 14.36 5.22 3.25
C HIS A 54 15.66 4.57 3.72
N ARG A 55 15.61 3.30 4.14
CA ARG A 55 16.82 2.55 4.52
C ARG A 55 17.78 2.37 3.34
N GLN A 56 17.26 2.09 2.14
CA GLN A 56 18.09 1.90 0.94
C GLN A 56 18.61 3.25 0.41
N TRP A 57 17.81 4.31 0.48
CA TRP A 57 18.19 5.66 0.05
C TRP A 57 19.36 6.22 0.85
N LYS A 58 19.36 6.03 2.18
CA LYS A 58 20.49 6.43 3.05
C LYS A 58 21.81 5.73 2.71
N LYS A 59 21.75 4.55 2.09
CA LYS A 59 22.91 3.77 1.68
C LYS A 59 23.35 4.09 0.25
N PHE A 60 22.53 4.81 -0.51
CA PHE A 60 22.91 5.26 -1.84
C PHE A 60 24.01 6.32 -1.68
N PRO A 61 25.21 6.11 -2.24
CA PRO A 61 26.22 7.14 -2.21
C PRO A 61 25.65 8.37 -2.93
N SER A 62 25.74 9.54 -2.31
CA SER A 62 25.58 10.78 -3.05
C SER A 62 26.65 10.75 -4.14
N ALA A 63 26.25 10.59 -5.40
CA ALA A 63 27.17 10.74 -6.51
C ALA A 63 27.84 12.10 -6.33
N SER A 64 29.15 12.08 -6.05
CA SER A 64 29.97 13.27 -6.20
C SER A 64 29.87 13.65 -7.67
N LEU A 65 29.09 14.70 -7.95
CA LEU A 65 29.15 15.46 -9.20
C LEU A 65 30.54 16.06 -9.35
#